data_AF-E7FPA8-F1
#
_entry.id   AF-E7FPA8-F1
#
_cell.length_a   1.000
_cell.length_b   1.000
_cell.length_c   1.000
_cell.angle_alpha   90.00
_cell.angle_beta   90.00
_cell.angle_gamma   90.00
#
_symmetry.space_group_name_H-M   'P 1'
#
loop_
_entity.id
_entity.type
_entity.pdbx_description
1 polymer ?
#
loop_
_entity_poly.entity_id
_entity_poly.type
_entity_poly.pdbx_seq_one_letter_code
_entity_poly.pdbx_strand_id
1 'polypeptide(L)'
;MRIVSKDEHFRESKKALMRYRVLMEKVARMEERLAQIDRDLMSVKSPALSSEPKTSVRITLEDKLIRKDELESKINSTLKFARQNRADIMRCIDALENQKSALVLERYFIDSATLETIADEMHYSYEYVKQLYVAGVKSAVVNW
;
A
#
# COMPACT_ATOMS: atom_id res chain seq x y z
N MET A 1 -10.24 15.56 29.46
CA MET A 1 -8.95 14.94 29.07
C MET A 1 -9.14 13.43 29.13
N ARG A 2 -9.25 12.75 27.98
CA ARG A 2 -9.42 11.28 27.94
C ARG A 2 -8.08 10.64 28.27
N ILE A 3 -8.03 9.81 29.31
CA ILE A 3 -6.86 8.97 29.59
C ILE A 3 -6.93 7.82 28.58
N VAL A 4 -6.21 7.96 27.47
CA VAL A 4 -6.09 6.89 26.46
C VAL A 4 -5.22 5.79 27.07
N SER A 5 -5.73 4.55 27.09
CA SER A 5 -4.94 3.41 27.58
C SER A 5 -3.73 3.15 26.67
N LYS A 6 -2.61 2.68 27.22
CA LYS A 6 -1.39 2.37 26.42
C LYS A 6 -1.67 1.43 25.25
N ASP A 7 -2.62 0.50 25.42
CA ASP A 7 -3.01 -0.43 24.36
C ASP A 7 -3.85 0.24 23.26
N GLU A 8 -4.64 1.26 23.61
CA GLU A 8 -5.40 2.04 22.65
C GLU A 8 -4.49 2.91 21.80
N HIS A 9 -3.53 3.60 22.43
CA HIS A 9 -2.51 4.37 21.72
C HIS A 9 -1.71 3.50 20.75
N PHE A 10 -1.25 2.32 21.18
CA PHE A 10 -0.54 1.40 20.29
C PHE A 10 -1.37 1.00 19.07
N ARG A 11 -2.66 0.69 19.25
CA ARG A 11 -3.55 0.31 18.13
C ARG A 11 -3.75 1.47 17.16
N GLU A 12 -3.94 2.69 17.67
CA GLU A 12 -4.11 3.89 16.85
C GLU A 12 -2.85 4.21 16.06
N SER A 13 -1.68 4.23 16.71
CA SER A 13 -0.40 4.46 16.05
C SER A 13 -0.12 3.41 14.99
N LYS A 14 -0.33 2.11 15.31
CA LYS A 14 -0.18 1.03 14.34
C LYS A 14 -1.12 1.22 13.14
N LYS A 15 -2.42 1.49 13.39
CA LYS A 15 -3.41 1.73 12.32
C LYS A 15 -2.99 2.89 11.44
N ALA A 16 -2.45 3.94 12.03
CA ALA A 16 -2.02 5.11 11.32
C ALA A 16 -0.82 4.86 10.40
N LEU A 17 0.21 4.16 10.91
CA LEU A 17 1.41 3.78 10.17
C LEU A 17 1.12 2.76 9.06
N MET A 18 0.13 1.87 9.26
CA MET A 18 -0.29 0.91 8.23
C MET A 18 -0.95 1.54 7.00
N ARG A 19 -1.39 2.80 7.07
CA ARG A 19 -2.17 3.43 5.99
C ARG A 19 -1.44 3.41 4.64
N TYR A 20 -0.14 3.70 4.64
CA TYR A 20 0.64 3.73 3.41
C TYR A 20 0.69 2.36 2.75
N ARG A 21 0.98 1.31 3.52
CA ARG A 21 1.02 -0.07 3.02
C ARG A 21 -0.32 -0.50 2.41
N VAL A 22 -1.44 -0.20 3.07
CA VAL A 22 -2.78 -0.50 2.55
C VAL A 22 -3.09 0.26 1.25
N LEU A 23 -2.66 1.53 1.16
CA LEU A 23 -2.81 2.31 -0.07
C LEU A 23 -1.98 1.72 -1.21
N MET A 24 -0.74 1.31 -0.96
CA MET A 24 0.12 0.70 -1.96
C MET A 24 -0.39 -0.66 -2.43
N GLU A 25 -0.91 -1.50 -1.53
CA GLU A 25 -1.59 -2.74 -1.92
C GLU A 25 -2.82 -2.46 -2.80
N LYS A 26 -3.56 -1.39 -2.52
CA LYS A 26 -4.70 -0.97 -3.35
C LYS A 26 -4.22 -0.51 -4.73
N VAL A 27 -3.13 0.25 -4.79
CA VAL A 27 -2.52 0.67 -6.06
C VAL A 27 -2.09 -0.53 -6.88
N ALA A 28 -1.34 -1.47 -6.31
CA ALA A 28 -0.88 -2.68 -7.00
C ALA A 28 -2.05 -3.50 -7.58
N ARG A 29 -3.15 -3.65 -6.83
CA ARG A 29 -4.36 -4.31 -7.34
C ARG A 29 -5.04 -3.54 -8.48
N MET A 30 -4.99 -2.21 -8.48
CA MET A 30 -5.53 -1.39 -9.57
C MET A 30 -4.63 -1.46 -10.80
N GLU A 31 -3.31 -1.47 -10.63
CA GLU A 31 -2.33 -1.63 -11.71
C GLU A 31 -2.45 -2.99 -12.39
N GLU A 32 -2.65 -4.08 -11.63
CA GLU A 32 -2.89 -5.40 -12.24
C GLU A 32 -4.19 -5.42 -13.07
N ARG A 33 -5.24 -4.76 -12.59
CA ARG A 33 -6.49 -4.61 -13.36
C ARG A 33 -6.29 -3.79 -14.63
N LEU A 34 -5.48 -2.73 -14.55
CA LEU A 34 -5.14 -1.90 -15.71
C LEU A 34 -4.36 -2.72 -16.74
N ALA A 35 -3.36 -3.50 -16.30
CA ALA A 35 -2.60 -4.39 -17.16
C ALA A 35 -3.50 -5.44 -17.83
N GLN A 36 -4.52 -5.95 -17.15
CA GLN A 36 -5.51 -6.84 -17.75
C GLN A 36 -6.35 -6.14 -18.84
N ILE A 37 -6.81 -4.91 -18.59
CA ILE A 37 -7.54 -4.12 -19.60
C ILE A 37 -6.66 -3.88 -20.84
N ASP A 38 -5.38 -3.59 -20.65
CA ASP A 38 -4.44 -3.41 -21.75
C ASP A 38 -4.24 -4.68 -22.58
N ARG A 39 -4.08 -5.84 -21.92
CA ARG A 39 -4.03 -7.15 -22.59
C ARG A 39 -5.29 -7.41 -23.42
N ASP A 40 -6.46 -7.16 -22.84
CA ASP A 40 -7.73 -7.31 -23.53
C ASP A 40 -7.83 -6.40 -24.76
N LEU A 41 -7.43 -5.13 -24.65
CA LEU A 41 -7.44 -4.18 -25.75
C LEU A 41 -6.49 -4.58 -26.90
N MET A 42 -5.33 -5.13 -26.59
CA MET A 42 -4.41 -5.68 -27.59
C MET A 42 -5.00 -6.90 -28.31
N SER A 43 -5.69 -7.77 -27.57
CA SER A 43 -6.34 -8.95 -28.16
C SER A 43 -7.46 -8.59 -29.14
N VAL A 44 -8.21 -7.51 -28.89
CA VAL A 44 -9.28 -7.01 -29.79
C VAL A 44 -8.72 -6.51 -31.13
N LYS A 45 -7.46 -6.05 -31.16
CA LYS A 45 -6.78 -5.62 -32.39
C LYS A 45 -6.27 -6.80 -33.23
N SER A 46 -6.26 -8.02 -32.70
CA SER A 46 -5.96 -9.25 -33.43
C SER A 46 -7.27 -9.87 -33.94
N PRO A 47 -7.51 -10.00 -35.26
CA PRO A 47 -8.78 -10.50 -35.74
C PRO A 47 -8.93 -11.98 -35.40
N ALA A 48 -9.79 -12.30 -34.43
CA ALA A 48 -10.36 -13.63 -34.31
C ALA A 48 -11.58 -13.71 -35.25
N LEU A 49 -11.41 -14.42 -36.37
CA LEU A 49 -12.50 -14.87 -37.22
C LEU A 49 -13.45 -15.75 -36.39
N SER A 50 -14.55 -15.18 -35.92
CA SER A 50 -15.63 -15.93 -35.27
C SER A 50 -16.97 -15.42 -35.78
N SER A 51 -17.57 -16.20 -36.66
CA SER A 51 -18.78 -15.96 -37.46
C SER A 51 -20.11 -16.22 -36.73
N GLU A 52 -20.19 -15.99 -35.41
CA GLU A 52 -21.42 -16.22 -34.65
C GLU A 52 -21.96 -14.97 -33.92
N PRO A 53 -23.27 -14.65 -34.07
CA PRO A 53 -23.89 -13.54 -33.37
C PRO A 53 -24.34 -13.97 -31.96
N LYS A 54 -23.56 -13.62 -30.93
CA LYS A 54 -24.00 -13.76 -29.53
C LYS A 54 -24.64 -12.47 -29.01
N THR A 55 -25.91 -12.57 -28.64
CA THR A 55 -26.72 -11.56 -27.95
C THR A 55 -26.30 -11.46 -26.49
N SER A 56 -25.29 -10.66 -26.21
CA SER A 56 -24.95 -10.16 -24.88
C SER A 56 -24.53 -8.71 -25.04
N VAL A 57 -24.90 -7.81 -24.12
CA VAL A 57 -24.48 -6.39 -24.13
C VAL A 57 -22.97 -6.33 -24.39
N ARG A 58 -22.58 -6.04 -25.64
CA ARG A 58 -21.17 -6.01 -26.04
C ARG A 58 -20.61 -4.71 -25.47
N ILE A 59 -19.84 -4.82 -24.38
CA ILE A 59 -18.99 -3.73 -23.92
C ILE A 59 -18.15 -3.30 -25.13
N THR A 60 -18.31 -2.05 -25.55
CA THR A 60 -17.66 -1.53 -26.74
C THR A 60 -16.18 -1.25 -26.47
N LEU A 61 -15.40 -1.05 -27.54
CA LEU A 61 -14.02 -0.61 -27.41
C LEU A 61 -13.94 0.72 -26.65
N GLU A 62 -14.87 1.64 -26.94
CA GLU A 62 -15.00 2.93 -26.26
C GLU A 62 -15.22 2.77 -24.76
N ASP A 63 -16.15 1.88 -24.35
CA ASP A 63 -16.40 1.61 -22.93
C ASP A 63 -15.15 1.08 -22.20
N LYS A 64 -14.33 0.28 -22.90
CA LYS A 64 -13.06 -0.24 -22.34
C LYS A 64 -12.02 0.88 -22.19
N LEU A 65 -11.94 1.80 -23.14
CA LEU A 65 -11.03 2.95 -23.08
C LEU A 65 -11.44 3.92 -21.96
N ILE A 66 -12.73 4.24 -21.82
CA ILE A 66 -13.23 5.08 -20.72
C ILE A 66 -12.88 4.46 -19.36
N ARG A 67 -13.13 3.15 -19.18
CA ARG A 67 -12.78 2.45 -17.92
C ARG A 67 -11.28 2.45 -17.64
N LYS A 68 -10.46 2.39 -18.69
CA LYS A 68 -9.01 2.49 -18.57
C LYS A 68 -8.62 3.86 -18.01
N ASP A 69 -9.08 4.94 -18.64
CA ASP A 69 -8.77 6.32 -18.25
C ASP A 69 -9.24 6.64 -16.82
N GLU A 70 -10.43 6.17 -16.44
CA GLU A 70 -10.95 6.28 -15.07
C GLU A 70 -10.05 5.58 -14.05
N LEU A 71 -9.58 4.36 -14.38
CA LEU A 71 -8.74 3.57 -13.50
C LEU A 71 -7.35 4.21 -13.35
N GLU A 72 -6.75 4.70 -14.44
CA GLU A 72 -5.49 5.44 -14.43
C GLU A 72 -5.59 6.71 -13.57
N SER A 73 -6.67 7.48 -13.74
CA SER A 73 -6.94 8.66 -12.93
C SER A 73 -7.07 8.33 -11.43
N LYS A 74 -7.71 7.19 -11.12
CA LYS A 74 -7.85 6.70 -9.74
C LYS A 74 -6.52 6.23 -9.14
N ILE A 75 -5.67 5.56 -9.93
CA ILE A 75 -4.31 5.18 -9.52
C ILE A 75 -3.50 6.45 -9.20
N ASN A 76 -3.50 7.43 -10.10
CA ASN A 76 -2.75 8.68 -9.95
C ASN A 76 -3.17 9.47 -8.70
N SER A 77 -4.47 9.63 -8.47
CA SER A 77 -4.98 10.29 -7.27
C SER A 77 -4.65 9.52 -5.98
N THR A 78 -4.75 8.18 -6.00
CA THR A 78 -4.37 7.34 -4.85
C THR A 78 -2.88 7.43 -4.56
N LEU A 79 -2.02 7.42 -5.58
CA LEU A 79 -0.57 7.59 -5.45
C LEU A 79 -0.21 8.97 -4.88
N LYS A 80 -0.90 10.03 -5.30
CA LYS A 80 -0.71 11.37 -4.72
C LYS A 80 -0.97 11.36 -3.22
N PHE A 81 -2.06 10.73 -2.78
CA PHE A 81 -2.39 10.60 -1.35
C PHE A 81 -1.38 9.69 -0.62
N ALA A 82 -0.96 8.59 -1.24
CA ALA A 82 0.04 7.68 -0.68
C ALA A 82 1.40 8.37 -0.46
N ARG A 83 1.84 9.24 -1.38
CA ARG A 83 3.07 10.03 -1.23
C ARG A 83 3.01 10.97 -0.04
N GLN A 84 1.89 11.67 0.14
CA GLN A 84 1.68 12.52 1.32
C GLN A 84 1.73 11.69 2.60
N ASN A 85 0.99 10.58 2.64
CA ASN A 85 0.95 9.71 3.81
C ASN A 85 2.31 9.08 4.14
N ARG A 86 3.10 8.71 3.11
CA ARG A 86 4.49 8.25 3.27
C ARG A 86 5.35 9.32 3.94
N ALA A 87 5.26 10.57 3.49
CA ALA A 87 6.01 11.66 4.07
C ALA A 87 5.62 11.91 5.53
N ASP A 88 4.33 11.83 5.85
CA ASP A 88 3.83 12.00 7.23
C ASP A 88 4.34 10.88 8.15
N ILE A 89 4.28 9.63 7.68
CA ILE A 89 4.78 8.46 8.42
C ILE A 89 6.29 8.56 8.63
N MET A 90 7.06 8.91 7.59
CA MET A 90 8.51 9.07 7.71
C MET A 90 8.88 10.12 8.75
N ARG A 91 8.24 11.29 8.77
CA ARG A 91 8.51 12.31 9.80
C ARG A 91 8.33 11.79 11.22
N CYS A 92 7.36 10.91 11.43
CA CYS A 92 7.13 10.30 12.74
C CYS A 92 8.11 9.19 13.09
N ILE A 93 8.59 8.46 12.08
CA ILE A 93 9.66 7.47 12.25
C ILE A 93 10.99 8.18 12.56
N ASP A 94 11.32 9.23 11.81
CA ASP A 94 12.55 10.01 11.96
C ASP A 94 12.64 10.72 13.33
N ALA A 95 11.49 11.02 13.94
CA ALA A 95 11.40 11.62 15.27
C ALA A 95 11.60 10.63 16.43
N LEU A 96 11.74 9.33 16.16
CA LEU A 96 11.98 8.33 17.21
C LEU A 96 13.40 8.46 17.78
N GLU A 97 13.53 8.46 19.10
CA GLU A 97 14.84 8.49 19.78
C GLU A 97 15.68 7.23 19.47
N ASN A 98 15.04 6.06 19.44
CA ASN A 98 15.71 4.80 19.14
C ASN A 98 15.79 4.58 17.62
N GLN A 99 16.97 4.85 17.06
CA GLN A 99 17.26 4.69 15.64
C GLN A 99 17.12 3.25 15.13
N LYS A 100 17.32 2.23 15.97
CA LYS A 100 17.08 0.83 15.58
C LYS A 100 15.60 0.56 15.42
N SER A 101 14.76 1.09 16.32
CA SER A 101 13.30 1.03 16.17
C SER A 101 12.85 1.79 14.93
N ALA A 102 13.40 2.98 14.68
CA ALA A 102 13.09 3.77 13.49
C ALA A 102 13.35 2.97 12.20
N LEU A 103 14.54 2.38 12.08
CA LEU A 103 14.90 1.54 10.94
C LEU A 103 13.94 0.34 10.76
N VAL A 104 13.61 -0.38 11.84
CA VAL A 104 12.64 -1.49 11.79
C VAL A 104 11.27 -1.02 11.32
N LEU A 105 10.80 0.16 11.77
CA LEU A 105 9.52 0.71 11.35
C LEU A 105 9.53 1.15 9.89
N GLU A 106 10.61 1.78 9.43
CA GLU A 106 10.76 2.19 8.02
C GLU A 106 10.68 0.97 7.11
N ARG A 107 11.49 -0.06 7.38
CA ARG A 107 11.46 -1.31 6.61
C ARG A 107 10.08 -1.96 6.60
N TYR A 108 9.41 -2.01 7.75
CA TYR A 108 8.11 -2.69 7.86
C TYR A 108 6.96 -1.92 7.20
N PHE A 109 6.84 -0.62 7.46
CA PHE A 109 5.70 0.20 7.02
C PHE A 109 5.90 0.83 5.65
N ILE A 110 7.13 1.17 5.28
CA ILE A 110 7.45 1.84 4.02
C ILE A 110 7.91 0.82 2.98
N ASP A 111 8.92 0.02 3.29
CA ASP A 111 9.45 -0.97 2.33
C ASP A 111 8.57 -2.22 2.23
N SER A 112 7.53 -2.31 3.07
CA SER A 112 6.59 -3.44 3.13
C SER A 112 7.25 -4.78 3.45
N ALA A 113 8.44 -4.77 4.06
CA ALA A 113 9.13 -5.97 4.50
C ALA A 113 8.36 -6.68 5.64
N THR A 114 8.63 -7.98 5.79
CA THR A 114 8.17 -8.77 6.95
C THR A 114 9.16 -8.61 8.10
N LEU A 115 8.74 -8.90 9.35
CA LEU A 115 9.66 -8.81 10.48
C LEU A 115 10.75 -9.89 10.40
N GLU A 116 10.43 -11.03 9.79
CA GLU A 116 11.34 -12.13 9.48
C GLU A 116 12.42 -11.66 8.49
N THR A 117 12.02 -11.06 7.36
CA THR A 117 12.96 -10.47 6.39
C THR A 117 13.86 -9.41 7.04
N ILE A 118 13.29 -8.55 7.88
CA ILE A 118 14.06 -7.53 8.59
C ILE A 118 15.07 -8.16 9.56
N ALA A 119 14.69 -9.22 10.27
CA ALA A 119 15.58 -9.94 11.17
C ALA A 119 16.78 -10.55 10.42
N ASP A 120 16.51 -11.16 9.27
CA ASP A 120 17.55 -11.74 8.41
C ASP A 120 18.50 -10.66 7.87
N GLU A 121 17.96 -9.56 7.32
CA GLU A 121 18.73 -8.44 6.75
C GLU A 121 19.55 -7.68 7.80
N MET A 122 19.03 -7.56 9.03
CA MET A 122 19.72 -6.88 10.14
C MET A 122 20.65 -7.80 10.94
N HIS A 123 20.67 -9.09 10.63
CA HIS A 123 21.38 -10.13 11.39
C HIS A 123 21.01 -10.14 12.88
N TYR A 124 19.72 -9.98 13.18
CA TYR A 124 19.16 -10.01 14.52
C TYR A 124 18.21 -11.19 14.69
N SER A 125 17.94 -11.58 15.94
CA SER A 125 16.85 -12.52 16.21
C SER A 125 15.50 -11.87 15.91
N TYR A 126 14.55 -12.69 15.47
CA TYR A 126 13.17 -12.28 15.23
C TYR A 126 12.54 -11.62 16.47
N GLU A 127 12.79 -12.17 17.65
CA GLU A 127 12.31 -11.69 18.93
C GLU A 127 12.80 -10.27 19.22
N TYR A 128 14.07 -9.98 18.92
CA TYR A 128 14.64 -8.66 19.13
C TYR A 128 14.04 -7.64 18.16
N VAL A 129 13.89 -8.01 16.87
CA VAL A 129 13.20 -7.15 15.88
C VAL A 129 11.75 -6.88 16.29
N LYS A 130 11.03 -7.90 16.79
CA LYS A 130 9.67 -7.74 17.31
C LYS A 130 9.61 -6.77 18.50
N GLN A 131 10.59 -6.82 19.41
CA GLN A 131 10.69 -5.86 20.51
C GLN A 131 10.94 -4.44 20.00
N LEU A 132 11.87 -4.26 19.04
CA LEU A 132 12.14 -2.97 18.42
C LEU A 132 10.91 -2.39 17.70
N TYR A 133 10.17 -3.24 16.99
CA TYR A 133 8.90 -2.89 16.35
C TYR A 133 7.87 -2.40 17.37
N VAL A 134 7.61 -3.19 18.42
CA VAL A 134 6.61 -2.83 19.44
C VAL A 134 7.02 -1.55 20.17
N ALA A 135 8.29 -1.40 20.52
CA ALA A 135 8.82 -0.19 21.15
C ALA A 135 8.64 1.04 20.24
N GLY A 136 9.03 0.93 18.97
CA GLY A 136 8.88 2.01 18.00
C GLY A 136 7.44 2.46 17.83
N VAL A 137 6.50 1.51 17.65
CA VAL A 137 5.07 1.83 17.47
C VAL A 137 4.48 2.50 18.72
N LYS A 138 4.91 2.11 19.92
CA LYS A 138 4.48 2.74 21.18
C LYS A 138 5.02 4.16 21.35
N SER A 139 6.19 4.44 20.80
CA SER A 139 6.83 5.75 20.86
C SER A 139 6.42 6.68 19.72
N ALA A 140 5.85 6.14 18.65
CA ALA A 140 5.40 6.92 17.50
C ALA A 140 4.24 7.86 17.88
N VAL A 141 4.51 9.16 17.85
CA VAL A 141 3.49 10.20 18.05
C VAL A 141 2.81 10.48 16.72
N VAL A 142 1.57 10.06 16.61
CA VAL A 142 0.75 10.20 15.40
C VAL A 142 -0.21 11.38 15.57
N ASN A 143 0.23 12.56 15.15
CA ASN A 143 -0.58 13.78 15.16
C ASN A 143 -0.83 14.25 13.72
N TRP A 144 -1.97 13.86 13.13
CA TRP A 144 -2.42 14.42 11.84
C TRP A 144 -3.93 14.26 11.64
#